data_AF-A0A0R1E028-F1
#
_entry.id   AF-A0A0R1E028-F1
#
_cell.length_a   1.000
_cell.length_b   1.000
_cell.length_c   1.000
_cell.angle_alpha   90.00
_cell.angle_beta   90.00
_cell.angle_gamma   90.00
#
_symmetry.space_group_name_H-M   'P 1'
#
loop_
_entity.id
_entity.type
_entity.pdbx_description
1 polymer ?
#
loop_
_entity_poly.entity_id
_entity_poly.type
_entity_poly.pdbx_seq_one_letter_code
_entity_poly.pdbx_strand_id
1 'polypeptide(L)'
;MMKQYALTTCIRRIWIMSGWLRQEAAIAAGMLVVQRHQVELTEQKEELEVGQQAAPSGGDVGVDSQGRLRRVRLLDDYILPFECGV
;
A
#
# COMPACT_ATOMS: atom_id res chain seq x y z
N MET A 1 -48.21 8.58 40.86
CA MET A 1 -48.24 8.29 39.40
C MET A 1 -47.16 9.09 38.62
N MET A 2 -45.91 9.22 39.15
CA MET A 2 -44.82 9.97 38.48
C MET A 2 -43.70 9.08 37.89
N LYS A 3 -43.65 7.79 38.25
CA LYS A 3 -42.52 6.91 37.97
C LYS A 3 -42.51 6.31 36.55
N GLN A 4 -43.68 6.13 35.94
CA GLN A 4 -43.81 5.59 34.58
C GLN A 4 -43.27 6.55 33.51
N TYR A 5 -43.58 7.85 33.61
CA TYR A 5 -43.10 8.88 32.68
C TYR A 5 -41.57 9.06 32.71
N ALA A 6 -40.97 8.89 33.90
CA ALA A 6 -39.51 8.95 34.06
C ALA A 6 -38.82 7.76 33.38
N LEU A 7 -39.36 6.54 33.52
CA LEU A 7 -38.80 5.33 32.91
C LEU A 7 -38.89 5.36 31.39
N THR A 8 -40.03 5.74 30.81
CA THR A 8 -40.19 5.86 29.35
C THR A 8 -39.24 6.91 28.76
N THR A 9 -39.02 8.01 29.48
CA THR A 9 -38.07 9.05 29.07
C THR A 9 -36.61 8.57 29.14
N CYS A 10 -36.23 7.83 30.19
CA CYS A 10 -34.91 7.21 30.28
C CYS A 10 -34.67 6.19 29.16
N ILE A 11 -35.65 5.32 28.88
CA ILE A 11 -35.56 4.34 27.79
C ILE A 11 -35.37 5.07 26.46
N ARG A 12 -36.16 6.13 26.19
CA ARG A 12 -36.02 6.93 24.96
C ARG A 12 -34.62 7.55 24.83
N ARG A 13 -34.06 8.10 25.91
CA ARG A 13 -32.70 8.65 25.91
C ARG A 13 -31.65 7.58 25.61
N ILE A 14 -31.75 6.40 26.23
CA ILE A 14 -30.85 5.28 25.96
C ILE A 14 -30.93 4.88 24.49
N TRP A 15 -32.13 4.79 23.91
CA TRP A 15 -32.31 4.46 22.50
C TRP A 15 -31.67 5.49 21.56
N ILE A 16 -31.83 6.78 21.83
CA ILE A 16 -31.24 7.85 21.03
C ILE A 16 -29.70 7.77 21.10
N MET A 17 -29.14 7.68 22.30
CA MET A 17 -27.68 7.59 22.48
C MET A 17 -27.12 6.31 21.84
N SER A 18 -27.79 5.18 21.99
CA SER A 18 -27.39 3.91 21.38
C SER A 18 -27.43 3.97 19.85
N GLY A 19 -28.42 4.68 19.28
CA GLY A 19 -28.50 4.91 17.84
C GLY A 19 -27.32 5.72 17.33
N TRP A 20 -26.98 6.81 18.00
CA TRP A 20 -25.85 7.67 17.64
C TRP A 20 -24.51 6.92 17.75
N LEU A 21 -24.27 6.21 18.85
CA LEU A 21 -23.06 5.39 19.04
C LEU A 21 -22.86 4.34 17.94
N ARG A 22 -23.94 3.72 17.44
CA ARG A 22 -23.84 2.76 16.33
C ARG A 22 -23.43 3.44 15.02
N GLN A 23 -23.91 4.65 14.76
CA GLN A 23 -23.51 5.41 13.57
C GLN A 23 -22.04 5.82 13.64
N GLU A 24 -21.60 6.35 14.78
CA GLU A 24 -20.18 6.67 15.01
C GLU A 24 -19.29 5.43 14.83
N ALA A 25 -19.69 4.29 15.37
CA ALA A 25 -18.97 3.04 15.21
C ALA A 25 -18.92 2.55 13.75
N ALA A 26 -20.02 2.66 13.00
CA ALA A 26 -20.06 2.30 11.59
C ALA A 26 -19.16 3.20 10.74
N ILE A 27 -19.15 4.51 11.00
CA ILE A 27 -18.30 5.48 10.31
C ILE A 27 -16.82 5.20 10.63
N ALA A 28 -16.47 4.99 11.90
CA ALA A 28 -15.11 4.65 12.30
C ALA A 28 -14.62 3.34 11.66
N ALA A 29 -15.45 2.29 11.64
CA ALA A 29 -15.13 1.03 10.98
C ALA A 29 -14.92 1.23 9.47
N GLY A 30 -15.79 2.02 8.81
CA GLY A 30 -15.64 2.38 7.40
C GLY A 30 -14.32 3.11 7.13
N MET A 31 -13.96 4.08 7.97
CA MET A 31 -12.69 4.82 7.85
C MET A 31 -11.47 3.90 7.98
N LEU A 32 -11.48 2.94 8.91
CA LEU A 32 -10.38 1.98 9.06
C LEU A 32 -10.20 1.10 7.82
N VAL A 33 -11.29 0.67 7.18
CA VAL A 33 -11.23 -0.12 5.94
C VAL A 33 -10.70 0.73 4.78
N VAL A 34 -11.18 1.97 4.65
CA VAL A 34 -10.69 2.89 3.60
C VAL A 34 -9.21 3.23 3.79
N GLN A 35 -8.78 3.49 5.04
CA GLN A 35 -7.37 3.74 5.34
C GLN A 35 -6.48 2.54 4.98
N ARG A 36 -6.90 1.32 5.33
CA ARG A 36 -6.17 0.10 4.93
C ARG A 36 -6.03 0.00 3.43
N HIS A 37 -7.13 0.23 2.70
CA HIS A 37 -7.08 0.16 1.25
C HIS A 37 -6.19 1.25 0.63
N GLN A 38 -6.18 2.47 1.19
CA GLN A 38 -5.29 3.54 0.73
C GLN A 38 -3.81 3.23 1.01
N VAL A 39 -3.49 2.63 2.15
CA VAL A 39 -2.12 2.20 2.47
C VAL A 39 -1.66 1.11 1.50
N GLU A 40 -2.46 0.06 1.28
CA GLU A 40 -2.13 -1.00 0.33
C GLU A 40 -1.92 -0.46 -1.11
N LEU A 41 -2.75 0.51 -1.54
CA LEU A 41 -2.58 1.15 -2.84
C LEU A 41 -1.32 2.01 -2.92
N THR A 42 -0.92 2.63 -1.81
CA THR A 42 0.30 3.44 -1.73
C THR A 42 1.54 2.55 -1.75
N GLU A 43 1.53 1.45 -1.00
CA GLU A 43 2.59 0.43 -1.01
C GLU A 43 2.75 -0.19 -2.41
N GLN A 44 1.65 -0.57 -3.08
CA GLN A 44 1.71 -1.08 -4.46
C GLN A 44 2.24 -0.04 -5.45
N LYS A 45 1.92 1.24 -5.25
CA LYS A 45 2.43 2.31 -6.10
C LYS A 45 3.92 2.54 -5.87
N GLU A 46 4.39 2.50 -4.62
CA GLU A 46 5.82 2.59 -4.29
C GLU A 46 6.60 1.39 -4.84
N GLU A 47 6.05 0.17 -4.75
CA GLU A 47 6.65 -1.03 -5.37
C GLU A 47 6.74 -0.92 -6.90
N LEU A 48 5.73 -0.33 -7.55
CA LEU A 48 5.74 -0.06 -8.99
C LEU A 48 6.78 1.00 -9.37
N GLU A 49 6.92 2.08 -8.59
CA GLU A 49 7.92 3.13 -8.83
C GLU A 49 9.36 2.63 -8.59
N VAL A 50 9.57 1.78 -7.57
CA VAL A 50 10.86 1.11 -7.32
C VAL A 50 11.19 0.10 -8.42
N GLY A 51 10.21 -0.67 -8.90
CA GLY A 51 10.37 -1.59 -10.03
C GLY A 51 10.68 -0.88 -11.36
N GLN A 52 10.15 0.33 -11.55
CA GLN A 52 10.40 1.14 -12.75
C GLN A 52 11.76 1.86 -12.71
N GLN A 53 12.25 2.24 -11.54
CA GLN A 53 13.62 2.74 -11.36
C GLN A 53 14.68 1.63 -11.45
N ALA A 54 14.31 0.37 -11.17
CA ALA A 54 15.17 -0.80 -11.32
C ALA A 54 15.30 -1.33 -12.77
N ALA A 55 14.69 -0.67 -13.76
CA ALA A 55 15.03 -0.88 -15.17
C ALA A 55 16.13 0.12 -15.57
N PRO A 56 17.44 -0.22 -15.45
CA PRO A 56 18.50 0.67 -15.88
C PRO A 56 18.38 0.89 -17.38
N SER A 57 17.91 2.07 -17.76
CA SER A 57 18.06 2.67 -19.10
C SER A 57 19.52 3.07 -19.37
N GLY A 58 20.46 2.17 -19.06
CA GLY A 58 21.87 2.33 -19.31
C GLY A 58 22.41 0.95 -19.64
N GLY A 59 22.55 0.63 -20.92
CA GLY A 59 23.17 -0.61 -21.33
C GLY A 59 24.60 -0.63 -20.81
N ASP A 60 24.89 -1.47 -19.83
CA ASP A 60 26.19 -1.58 -19.23
C ASP A 60 27.25 -1.93 -20.29
N VAL A 61 28.21 -1.04 -20.47
CA VAL A 61 29.30 -1.19 -21.44
C VAL A 61 30.56 -1.58 -20.68
N GLY A 62 30.99 -2.83 -20.83
CA GLY A 62 32.27 -3.33 -20.32
C GLY A 62 33.38 -3.15 -21.37
N VAL A 63 34.64 -3.10 -20.93
CA VAL A 63 35.81 -3.03 -21.81
C VAL A 63 36.52 -4.39 -21.79
N ASP A 64 36.81 -4.98 -22.95
CA ASP A 64 37.58 -6.23 -23.02
C ASP A 64 39.09 -6.01 -22.80
N SER A 65 39.85 -7.10 -22.68
CA SER A 65 41.31 -7.06 -22.49
C SER A 65 42.07 -6.45 -23.67
N GLN A 66 41.40 -6.18 -24.79
CA GLN A 66 41.92 -5.50 -25.98
C GLN A 66 41.42 -4.05 -26.10
N GLY A 67 40.73 -3.54 -25.07
CA GLY A 67 40.25 -2.16 -25.01
C GLY A 67 38.97 -1.89 -25.79
N ARG A 68 38.23 -2.92 -26.23
CA ARG A 68 36.99 -2.74 -27.01
C ARG A 68 35.76 -2.70 -26.11
N LEU A 69 34.84 -1.80 -26.44
CA LEU A 69 33.55 -1.67 -25.76
C LEU A 69 32.62 -2.84 -26.13
N ARG A 70 32.12 -3.56 -25.13
CA ARG A 70 31.15 -4.65 -25.27
C ARG A 70 29.96 -4.44 -24.37
N ARG A 71 28.77 -4.84 -24.83
CA ARG A 71 27.57 -4.88 -23.99
C ARG A 71 27.69 -6.05 -23.01
N VAL A 72 27.60 -5.74 -21.73
CA VAL A 72 27.61 -6.72 -20.66
C VAL A 72 26.36 -6.58 -19.81
N ARG A 73 26.01 -7.61 -19.06
CA ARG A 73 24.98 -7.57 -18.02
C ARG A 73 25.68 -7.72 -16.69
N LEU A 74 25.59 -6.72 -15.83
CA LEU A 74 26.03 -6.84 -14.44
C LEU A 74 24.96 -7.56 -13.62
N LEU A 75 25.39 -8.64 -12.96
CA LEU A 75 24.64 -9.33 -11.91
C LEU A 75 25.42 -9.17 -10.60
N ASP A 76 24.74 -9.28 -9.47
CA ASP A 76 25.29 -8.92 -8.15
C ASP A 76 26.65 -9.57 -7.83
N ASP A 77 26.93 -10.76 -8.38
CA ASP A 77 28.15 -11.52 -8.11
C ASP A 77 29.02 -11.82 -9.35
N TYR A 78 28.62 -11.43 -10.57
CA TYR A 78 29.38 -11.70 -11.80
C TYR A 78 28.93 -10.87 -13.01
N ILE A 79 29.85 -10.64 -13.96
CA ILE A 79 29.60 -9.92 -15.23
C ILE A 79 29.41 -10.95 -16.34
N LEU A 80 28.23 -10.98 -16.98
CA LEU A 80 27.95 -11.85 -18.13
C LEU A 80 28.01 -11.08 -19.45
N PRO A 81 28.67 -11.62 -20.50
CA PRO A 81 28.52 -11.10 -21.85
C PRO A 81 27.06 -11.21 -22.32
N PHE A 82 26.58 -10.18 -23.02
CA PHE A 82 25.20 -10.15 -23.53
C PHE A 82 24.88 -11.29 -24.53
N GLU A 83 25.90 -11.95 -25.08
CA GLU A 83 25.77 -13.02 -26.09
C GLU A 83 25.44 -14.41 -25.49
N CYS A 84 25.43 -14.59 -24.17
CA CYS A 84 25.18 -15.89 -23.53
C CYS A 84 23.70 -16.18 -23.19
N GLY A 85 22.75 -15.51 -23.82
CA GLY A 85 21.32 -15.72 -23.63
C GLY A 85 20.62 -16.30 -24.86
N VAL A 86 20.77 -17.61 -25.09
CA VAL A 86 19.85 -18.43 -25.90
C VAL A 86 19.62 -19.75 -25.18
#